data_AF-A0A2P4QFR7-F1
#
_entry.id   AF-A0A2P4QFR7-F1
#
_cell.length_a   1.000
_cell.length_b   1.000
_cell.length_c   1.000
_cell.angle_alpha   90.00
_cell.angle_beta   90.00
_cell.angle_gamma   90.00
#
_symmetry.space_group_name_H-M   'P 1'
#
loop_
_entity.id
_entity.type
_entity.pdbx_description
1 polymer ?
#
loop_
_entity_poly.entity_id
_entity_poly.type
_entity_poly.pdbx_seq_one_letter_code
_entity_poly.pdbx_strand_id
1 'polypeptide(L)'
;MKNQEAVIEGIAKCLKPGGRFVAELGGFGNVQSVEKSLISALDKRGYNGKDLSPWYFPSPEDYTQILSKYKFSVSNISHFSRPTELPTTISGWVETFGFSFLAPLEDNEKEIVKGEVEGMCRNGAFNSETDKWTLDYVRLRTVAQLSS
;
A
#
# COMPACT_ATOMS: atom_id res chain seq x y z
N MET A 1 -7.09 -2.16 -4.58
CA MET A 1 -8.42 -2.82 -4.53
C MET A 1 -8.75 -3.11 -3.08
N LYS A 2 -9.82 -2.51 -2.52
CA LYS A 2 -10.14 -2.66 -1.09
C LYS A 2 -10.89 -3.97 -0.76
N ASN A 3 -11.75 -4.44 -1.67
CA ASN A 3 -12.51 -5.67 -1.47
C ASN A 3 -11.67 -6.90 -1.81
N GLN A 4 -10.76 -7.28 -0.91
CA GLN A 4 -9.91 -8.45 -1.10
C GLN A 4 -10.67 -9.76 -1.11
N GLU A 5 -11.77 -9.86 -0.37
CA GLU A 5 -12.62 -11.05 -0.38
C GLU A 5 -13.13 -11.39 -1.79
N ALA A 6 -13.67 -10.40 -2.50
CA ALA A 6 -14.11 -10.60 -3.88
C ALA A 6 -12.96 -10.97 -4.83
N VAL A 7 -11.76 -10.42 -4.61
CA VAL A 7 -10.57 -10.78 -5.38
C VAL A 7 -10.19 -12.25 -5.15
N ILE A 8 -10.10 -12.67 -3.89
CA ILE A 8 -9.74 -14.05 -3.55
C ILE A 8 -10.82 -15.04 -4.01
N GLU A 9 -12.10 -14.71 -3.88
CA GLU A 9 -13.20 -15.52 -4.39
C GLU A 9 -13.10 -15.70 -5.92
N GLY A 10 -12.84 -14.61 -6.64
CA GLY A 10 -12.63 -14.64 -8.09
C GLY A 10 -11.44 -15.52 -8.49
N ILE A 11 -10.33 -15.44 -7.76
CA ILE A 11 -9.16 -16.30 -7.98
C ILE A 11 -9.52 -17.77 -7.74
N ALA A 12 -10.22 -18.09 -6.64
CA ALA A 12 -10.66 -19.45 -6.34
C ALA A 12 -11.52 -20.05 -7.47
N LYS A 13 -12.45 -19.26 -8.04
CA LYS A 13 -13.33 -19.68 -9.15
C LYS A 13 -12.56 -19.96 -10.45
N CYS A 14 -11.41 -19.32 -10.65
CA CYS A 14 -10.58 -19.48 -11.85
C CYS A 14 -9.56 -20.62 -11.75
N LEU A 15 -9.24 -21.10 -10.55
CA LEU A 15 -8.25 -22.15 -10.35
C LEU A 15 -8.88 -23.54 -10.50
N LYS A 16 -8.10 -24.47 -11.06
CA LYS A 16 -8.42 -25.91 -11.00
C LYS A 16 -8.32 -26.40 -9.54
N PRO A 17 -9.01 -27.49 -9.17
CA PRO A 17 -8.80 -28.15 -7.87
C PRO A 17 -7.31 -28.44 -7.63
N GLY A 18 -6.82 -28.15 -6.42
CA GLY A 18 -5.39 -28.24 -6.09
C GLY A 18 -4.50 -27.15 -6.70
N GLY A 19 -5.08 -26.15 -7.37
CA GLY A 19 -4.36 -25.04 -8.00
C GLY A 19 -3.63 -24.14 -7.00
N ARG A 20 -2.54 -23.52 -7.43
CA ARG A 20 -1.69 -22.66 -6.58
C ARG A 20 -1.95 -21.18 -6.84
N PHE A 21 -1.98 -20.40 -5.77
CA PHE A 21 -1.99 -18.94 -5.79
C PHE A 21 -0.69 -18.43 -5.15
N VAL A 22 0.07 -17.63 -5.89
CA VAL A 22 1.31 -17.00 -5.42
C VAL A 22 1.21 -15.51 -5.68
N ALA A 23 1.41 -14.69 -4.65
CA ALA A 23 1.28 -13.24 -4.77
C ALA A 23 2.27 -12.50 -3.88
N GLU A 24 2.62 -11.28 -4.29
CA GLU A 24 3.27 -10.27 -3.46
C GLU A 24 2.48 -8.96 -3.57
N LEU A 25 2.17 -8.34 -2.43
CA LEU A 25 1.43 -7.09 -2.31
C LEU A 25 2.03 -6.19 -1.22
N GLY A 26 1.52 -4.97 -1.08
CA GLY A 26 1.83 -4.14 0.09
C GLY A 26 1.28 -4.79 1.35
N GLY A 27 2.14 -5.03 2.33
CA GLY A 27 1.74 -5.57 3.64
C GLY A 27 1.47 -4.47 4.65
N PHE A 28 0.98 -4.84 5.83
CA PHE A 28 0.78 -3.90 6.94
C PHE A 28 2.00 -3.01 7.17
N GLY A 29 1.79 -1.70 7.24
CA GLY A 29 2.85 -0.70 7.38
C GLY A 29 3.56 -0.30 6.09
N ASN A 30 3.12 -0.78 4.92
CA ASN A 30 3.68 -0.37 3.64
C ASN A 30 3.50 1.14 3.41
N VAL A 31 4.59 1.83 3.04
CA VAL A 31 4.63 3.28 2.77
C VAL A 31 4.01 4.14 3.88
N GLN A 32 4.09 3.66 5.12
CA GLN A 32 3.37 4.23 6.26
C GLN A 32 3.70 5.71 6.48
N SER A 33 4.95 6.10 6.22
CA SER A 33 5.40 7.48 6.35
C SER A 33 4.63 8.43 5.42
N VAL A 34 4.41 8.03 4.16
CA VAL A 34 3.65 8.81 3.18
C VAL A 34 2.15 8.72 3.43
N GLU A 35 1.62 7.53 3.73
CA GLU A 35 0.18 7.36 3.99
C GLU A 35 -0.28 8.23 5.17
N LYS A 36 0.44 8.21 6.30
CA LYS A 36 0.12 9.07 7.46
C LYS A 36 0.25 10.55 7.13
N SER A 37 1.24 10.93 6.33
CA SER A 37 1.46 12.31 5.91
C SER A 37 0.32 12.82 5.02
N LEU A 38 -0.14 12.01 4.06
CA LEU A 38 -1.29 12.32 3.21
C LEU A 38 -2.58 12.48 4.03
N ILE A 39 -2.85 11.52 4.93
CA ILE A 39 -4.02 11.58 5.82
C ILE A 39 -3.98 12.86 6.65
N SER A 40 -2.86 13.15 7.30
CA SER A 40 -2.68 14.36 8.11
C SER A 40 -2.86 15.66 7.32
N ALA A 41 -2.30 15.74 6.10
CA ALA A 41 -2.43 16.92 5.24
C ALA A 41 -3.90 17.15 4.82
N LEU A 42 -4.66 16.09 4.57
CA LEU A 42 -6.07 16.18 4.19
C LEU A 42 -6.99 16.47 5.37
N ASP A 43 -6.74 15.84 6.52
CA ASP A 43 -7.52 16.07 7.74
C ASP A 43 -7.43 17.54 8.18
N LYS A 44 -6.25 18.17 8.05
CA LYS A 44 -6.05 19.62 8.29
C LYS A 44 -6.92 20.52 7.41
N ARG A 45 -7.36 20.01 6.25
CA ARG A 45 -8.19 20.73 5.26
C ARG A 45 -9.67 20.37 5.37
N GLY A 46 -10.05 19.59 6.38
CA GLY A 46 -11.45 19.22 6.64
C GLY A 46 -11.96 18.01 5.85
N TYR A 47 -11.07 17.28 5.16
CA TYR A 47 -11.40 15.98 4.58
C TYR A 47 -11.25 14.87 5.60
N ASN A 48 -11.83 13.69 5.32
CA ASN A 48 -11.43 12.45 5.99
C ASN A 48 -10.38 11.75 5.11
N GLY A 49 -9.10 12.00 5.38
CA GLY A 49 -8.01 11.46 4.57
C GLY A 49 -7.97 9.93 4.53
N LYS A 50 -8.44 9.27 5.60
CA LYS A 50 -8.51 7.82 5.67
C LYS A 50 -9.52 7.22 4.68
N ASP A 51 -10.65 7.87 4.47
CA ASP A 51 -11.68 7.40 3.53
C ASP A 51 -11.18 7.48 2.08
N LEU A 52 -10.31 8.45 1.80
CA LEU A 52 -9.69 8.69 0.49
C LEU A 52 -8.54 7.71 0.16
N SER A 53 -7.94 7.06 1.17
CA SER A 53 -6.88 6.07 0.92
C SER A 53 -7.42 4.92 0.08
N PRO A 54 -6.86 4.62 -1.12
CA PRO A 54 -7.34 3.52 -1.96
C PRO A 54 -6.71 2.17 -1.59
N TRP A 55 -5.78 2.18 -0.62
CA TRP A 55 -4.89 1.08 -0.34
C TRP A 55 -5.48 0.10 0.69
N TYR A 56 -5.02 -1.14 0.60
CA TYR A 56 -5.30 -2.20 1.55
C TYR A 56 -3.99 -2.90 1.84
N PHE A 57 -3.53 -2.82 3.09
CA PHE A 57 -2.23 -3.29 3.56
C PHE A 57 -2.45 -4.26 4.72
N PRO A 58 -2.73 -5.55 4.43
CA PRO A 58 -3.09 -6.52 5.45
C PRO A 58 -1.89 -6.98 6.26
N SER A 59 -2.15 -7.38 7.50
CA SER A 59 -1.23 -8.23 8.26
C SER A 59 -1.18 -9.65 7.65
N PRO A 60 -0.14 -10.45 7.95
CA PRO A 60 -0.14 -11.88 7.63
C PRO A 60 -1.38 -12.61 8.16
N GLU A 61 -1.81 -12.29 9.37
CA GLU A 61 -2.94 -12.91 10.03
C GLU A 61 -4.25 -12.62 9.29
N ASP A 62 -4.52 -11.35 8.97
CA ASP A 62 -5.72 -10.94 8.24
C ASP A 62 -5.80 -11.60 6.87
N TYR A 63 -4.67 -11.60 6.13
CA TYR A 63 -4.65 -12.16 4.78
C TYR A 63 -4.78 -13.69 4.79
N THR A 64 -4.19 -14.36 5.79
CA THR A 64 -4.33 -15.81 5.99
C THR A 64 -5.78 -16.20 6.28
N GLN A 65 -6.48 -15.40 7.10
CA GLN A 65 -7.91 -15.61 7.38
C GLN A 65 -8.77 -15.47 6.12
N ILE A 66 -8.54 -14.44 5.31
CA ILE A 66 -9.25 -14.26 4.04
C ILE A 66 -9.00 -15.45 3.12
N LEU A 67 -7.75 -15.86 2.92
CA LEU A 67 -7.41 -17.02 2.08
C LEU A 67 -8.11 -18.30 2.57
N SER A 68 -8.06 -18.55 3.89
CA SER A 68 -8.67 -19.73 4.50
C SER A 68 -10.19 -19.76 4.32
N LYS A 69 -10.87 -18.61 4.43
CA LYS A 69 -12.32 -18.47 4.18
C LYS A 69 -12.72 -18.94 2.78
N TYR A 70 -11.83 -18.77 1.81
CA TYR A 70 -12.03 -19.18 0.41
C TYR A 70 -11.31 -20.49 0.05
N LYS A 71 -11.13 -21.39 1.04
CA LYS A 71 -10.58 -22.74 0.87
C LYS A 71 -9.14 -22.79 0.35
N PHE A 72 -8.36 -21.74 0.59
CA PHE A 72 -6.92 -21.83 0.39
C PHE A 72 -6.22 -22.32 1.66
N SER A 73 -5.35 -23.31 1.51
CA SER A 73 -4.34 -23.67 2.50
C SER A 73 -3.08 -22.85 2.25
N VAL A 74 -2.69 -22.00 3.19
CA VAL A 74 -1.47 -21.18 3.09
C VAL A 74 -0.27 -22.04 3.46
N SER A 75 0.63 -22.28 2.51
CA SER A 75 1.87 -23.02 2.75
C SER A 75 3.03 -22.12 3.17
N ASN A 76 3.00 -20.85 2.75
CA ASN A 76 3.97 -19.85 3.18
C ASN A 76 3.34 -18.45 3.16
N ILE A 77 3.67 -17.65 4.18
CA ILE A 77 3.39 -16.22 4.19
C ILE A 77 4.55 -15.48 4.87
N SER A 78 5.06 -14.44 4.23
CA SER A 78 6.14 -13.62 4.76
C SER A 78 5.81 -12.14 4.67
N HIS A 79 6.20 -11.40 5.70
CA HIS A 79 6.03 -9.95 5.83
C HIS A 79 7.38 -9.32 6.16
N PHE A 80 7.85 -8.42 5.31
CA PHE A 80 9.21 -7.90 5.42
C PHE A 80 9.36 -6.52 4.80
N SER A 81 10.25 -5.72 5.38
CA SER A 81 10.63 -4.41 4.87
C SER A 81 11.45 -4.55 3.58
N ARG A 82 11.16 -3.69 2.59
CA ARG A 82 11.96 -3.53 1.38
C ARG A 82 12.13 -2.03 1.08
N PRO A 83 12.94 -1.30 1.85
CA PRO A 83 13.22 0.11 1.58
C PRO A 83 13.66 0.27 0.12
N THR A 84 13.02 1.18 -0.62
CA THR A 84 13.25 1.34 -2.06
C THR A 84 13.59 2.77 -2.37
N GLU A 85 14.74 2.97 -3.00
CA GLU A 85 15.16 4.27 -3.54
C GLU A 85 14.19 4.70 -4.64
N LEU A 86 13.77 5.96 -4.59
CA LEU A 86 12.89 6.55 -5.59
C LEU A 86 13.67 7.18 -6.73
N PRO A 87 13.19 7.05 -7.99
CA PRO A 87 13.70 7.83 -9.10
C PRO A 87 13.21 9.29 -9.09
N THR A 88 12.32 9.63 -8.15
CA THR A 88 11.68 10.94 -7.99
C THR A 88 11.77 11.40 -6.54
N THR A 89 11.32 12.62 -6.25
CA THR A 89 11.02 13.02 -4.87
C THR A 89 9.73 12.37 -4.37
N ILE A 90 9.42 12.57 -3.08
CA ILE A 90 8.13 12.16 -2.51
C ILE A 90 6.97 12.86 -3.22
N SER A 91 7.08 14.15 -3.56
CA SER A 91 6.05 14.85 -4.33
C SER A 91 5.75 14.17 -5.66
N GLY A 92 6.80 13.80 -6.42
CA GLY A 92 6.63 13.07 -7.69
C GLY A 92 6.04 11.67 -7.51
N TRP A 93 6.36 11.01 -6.39
CA TRP A 93 5.75 9.72 -6.05
C TRP A 93 4.27 9.87 -5.71
N VAL A 94 3.90 10.88 -4.91
CA VAL A 94 2.52 11.19 -4.53
C VAL A 94 1.69 11.56 -5.75
N GLU A 95 2.24 12.32 -6.70
CA GLU A 95 1.59 12.61 -7.99
C GLU A 95 1.18 11.31 -8.72
N THR A 96 2.07 10.32 -8.72
CA THR A 96 1.87 9.06 -9.47
C THR A 96 0.95 8.08 -8.74
N PHE A 97 1.13 7.90 -7.43
CA PHE A 97 0.47 6.82 -6.67
C PHE A 97 -0.59 7.32 -5.67
N GLY A 98 -0.56 8.60 -5.32
CA GLY A 98 -1.46 9.26 -4.37
C GLY A 98 -2.67 9.93 -5.01
N PHE A 99 -2.94 9.70 -6.31
CA PHE A 99 -4.00 10.40 -7.06
C PHE A 99 -5.38 10.39 -6.37
N SER A 100 -5.76 9.32 -5.66
CA SER A 100 -7.05 9.26 -4.94
C SER A 100 -7.13 10.26 -3.78
N PHE A 101 -6.00 10.53 -3.12
CA PHE A 101 -5.90 11.55 -2.07
C PHE A 101 -5.93 12.96 -2.64
N LEU A 102 -5.41 13.16 -3.85
CA LEU A 102 -5.35 14.46 -4.53
C LEU A 102 -6.64 14.80 -5.30
N ALA A 103 -7.46 13.80 -5.63
CA ALA A 103 -8.67 13.97 -6.42
C ALA A 103 -9.69 15.01 -5.91
N PRO A 104 -9.92 15.18 -4.59
CA PRO A 104 -10.90 16.15 -4.10
C PRO A 104 -10.35 17.58 -3.95
N LEU A 105 -9.08 17.81 -4.30
CA LEU A 105 -8.39 19.10 -4.14
C LEU A 105 -8.35 19.87 -5.45
N GLU A 106 -8.32 21.20 -5.36
CA GLU A 106 -7.99 22.08 -6.48
C GLU A 106 -6.48 22.00 -6.82
N ASP A 107 -6.10 22.37 -8.04
CA ASP A 107 -4.71 22.18 -8.52
C ASP A 107 -3.66 22.91 -7.67
N ASN A 108 -3.98 24.12 -7.18
CA ASN A 108 -3.11 24.84 -6.26
C ASN A 108 -2.94 24.11 -4.93
N GLU A 109 -4.01 23.48 -4.41
CA GLU A 109 -3.96 22.71 -3.17
C GLU A 109 -3.20 21.40 -3.33
N LYS A 110 -3.27 20.75 -4.49
CA LYS A 110 -2.48 19.54 -4.78
C LYS A 110 -0.99 19.80 -4.65
N GLU A 111 -0.49 20.90 -5.22
CA GLU A 111 0.93 21.26 -5.10
C GLU A 111 1.34 21.51 -3.64
N ILE A 112 0.49 22.22 -2.88
CA ILE A 112 0.75 22.46 -1.46
C ILE A 112 0.78 21.15 -0.67
N VAL A 113 -0.19 20.25 -0.88
CA VAL A 113 -0.25 18.96 -0.18
C VAL A 113 0.95 18.09 -0.52
N LYS A 114 1.37 18.02 -1.80
CA LYS A 114 2.57 17.28 -2.20
C LYS A 114 3.82 17.80 -1.48
N GLY A 115 4.02 19.12 -1.46
CA GLY A 115 5.14 19.74 -0.76
C GLY A 115 5.12 19.51 0.76
N GLU A 116 3.95 19.58 1.38
CA GLU A 116 3.78 19.27 2.80
C GLU A 116 4.13 17.81 3.12
N VAL A 117 3.65 16.87 2.32
CA VAL A 117 3.93 15.43 2.48
C VAL A 117 5.43 15.16 2.32
N GLU A 118 6.06 15.74 1.29
CA GLU A 118 7.50 15.64 1.11
C GLU A 118 8.28 16.20 2.31
N GLY A 119 7.87 17.37 2.81
CA GLY A 119 8.46 17.99 4.00
C GLY A 119 8.32 17.12 5.26
N MET A 120 7.14 16.53 5.49
CA MET A 120 6.89 15.62 6.61
C MET A 120 7.73 14.34 6.53
N CYS A 121 8.00 13.83 5.33
CA CYS A 121 8.82 12.63 5.13
C CYS A 121 10.33 12.90 5.15
N ARG A 122 10.78 14.15 5.03
CA ARG A 122 12.18 14.50 4.76
C ARG A 122 13.18 13.87 5.73
N ASN A 123 12.94 13.98 7.04
CA ASN A 123 13.89 13.48 8.04
C ASN A 123 14.04 11.95 8.05
N GLY A 124 13.02 11.21 7.61
CA GLY A 124 13.03 9.74 7.60
C GLY A 124 13.35 9.12 6.24
N ALA A 125 13.11 9.84 5.15
CA ALA A 125 13.17 9.29 3.80
C ALA A 125 14.29 9.89 2.93
N PHE A 126 14.82 11.08 3.25
CA PHE A 126 15.82 11.75 2.43
C PHE A 126 17.23 11.58 2.97
N ASN A 127 18.16 11.12 2.12
CA ASN A 127 19.58 11.05 2.42
C ASN A 127 20.30 12.24 1.77
N SER A 128 20.79 13.18 2.59
CA SER A 128 21.46 14.40 2.12
C SER A 128 22.85 14.19 1.53
N GLU A 129 23.53 13.09 1.83
CA GLU A 129 24.85 12.77 1.28
C GLU A 129 24.75 12.27 -0.16
N THR A 130 23.66 11.57 -0.47
CA THR A 130 23.43 10.94 -1.77
C THR A 130 22.38 11.64 -2.62
N ASP A 131 21.70 12.64 -2.06
CA ASP A 131 20.58 13.37 -2.66
C ASP A 131 19.43 12.45 -3.14
N LYS A 132 19.14 11.42 -2.34
CA LYS A 132 18.20 10.35 -2.71
C LYS A 132 17.08 10.19 -1.68
N TRP A 133 15.89 9.88 -2.19
CA TRP A 133 14.73 9.53 -1.39
C TRP A 133 14.58 8.01 -1.32
N THR A 134 14.25 7.47 -0.16
CA THR A 134 13.96 6.05 0.06
C THR A 134 12.61 5.90 0.76
N LEU A 135 11.71 5.10 0.19
CA LEU A 135 10.42 4.80 0.82
C LEU A 135 10.42 3.50 1.60
N ASP A 136 9.68 3.52 2.70
CA ASP A 136 9.44 2.45 3.65
C ASP A 136 8.42 1.42 3.13
N TYR A 137 8.69 0.84 1.95
CA TYR A 137 7.85 -0.26 1.47
C TYR A 137 7.95 -1.47 2.39
N VAL A 138 6.81 -2.10 2.62
CA VAL A 138 6.66 -3.36 3.34
C VAL A 138 5.86 -4.30 2.46
N ARG A 139 6.39 -5.51 2.24
CA ARG A 139 5.78 -6.49 1.34
C ARG A 139 5.20 -7.63 2.15
N LEU A 140 4.01 -8.06 1.74
CA LEU A 140 3.42 -9.34 2.12
C LEU A 140 3.53 -10.26 0.92
N ARG A 141 4.12 -11.45 1.09
CA ARG A 141 4.24 -12.47 0.05
C ARG A 141 3.60 -13.75 0.53
N THR A 142 2.79 -14.39 -0.31
CA THR A 142 2.10 -15.65 0.03
C THR A 142 2.24 -16.71 -1.05
N VAL A 143 2.25 -17.96 -0.60
CA VAL A 143 2.01 -19.15 -1.41
C VAL A 143 0.87 -19.90 -0.75
N ALA A 144 -0.20 -20.13 -1.51
CA ALA A 144 -1.37 -20.85 -1.04
C ALA A 144 -1.86 -21.84 -2.11
N GLN A 145 -2.57 -22.87 -1.67
CA GLN A 145 -3.14 -23.89 -2.55
C GLN A 145 -4.63 -24.00 -2.31
N LEU A 146 -5.43 -23.97 -3.37
CA LEU A 146 -6.86 -24.22 -3.30
C LEU A 146 -7.08 -25.69 -2.92
N SER A 147 -7.84 -25.95 -1.87
CA SER A 147 -8.24 -27.30 -1.50
C SER A 147 -8.93 -28.00 -2.68
N SER A 148 -8.64 -29.29 -2.85
CA SER A 148 -9.27 -30.15 -3.86
C SER A 148 -10.77 -30.32 -3.65
#